data_AF-A0A9E3T238-F1
#
_entry.id   AF-A0A9E3T238-F1
#
_cell.length_a   1.000
_cell.length_b   1.000
_cell.length_c   1.000
_cell.angle_alpha   90.00
_cell.angle_beta   90.00
_cell.angle_gamma   90.00
#
_symmetry.space_group_name_H-M   'P 1'
#
loop_
_entity.id
_entity.type
_entity.pdbx_description
1 polymer ?
#
loop_
_entity_poly.entity_id
_entity_poly.type
_entity_poly.pdbx_seq_one_letter_code
_entity_poly.pdbx_strand_id
1 'polypeptide(L)'
;MRPLTIERAAGIIIFALLFALATRIPIDTDTWWHLRSGEVTLTQGMIHTDPFSFTMRGEPWINHSWGTQVLMDGFWRVGGNLGLAVFTSLLATGGMVLVYRMSAGNVYLRGFALVIGAAAAAVFWSARPQMCSFFLSALVLVLLHLYKREHIDRLWLIPMVMLLWVNLHAGFTIGFILMGGMIAGDVLANLFNPQGADVIRWGRLRKLVIVALVSAAVLVINPYGLQIYGVPFQTVSIGALQEFIQEWNSPNFHERQTWPFIALLLGVLGAVGASKRRLDWSDFVLLSGTAFMSLTAGRNIALFAVVATPVLTHHLQSVLEERGWVLETIKRPTRRMVQLNTVLVALVLIGSLAKVLLVLDRETVAEAQTMFLPVEATAFVQGRG
;
A
#
# COMPACT_ATOMS: atom_id res chain seq x y z
N MET A 1 19.32 22.70 17.64
CA MET A 1 18.47 21.53 17.34
C MET A 1 17.09 21.76 17.95
N ARG A 2 15.99 21.56 17.20
CA ARG A 2 14.64 21.69 17.77
C ARG A 2 14.42 20.59 18.83
N PRO A 3 13.79 20.85 19.99
CA PRO A 3 13.61 19.84 21.03
C PRO A 3 12.78 18.65 20.51
N LEU A 4 13.11 17.45 20.98
CA LEU A 4 12.43 16.21 20.63
C LEU A 4 11.14 16.08 21.45
N THR A 5 10.05 16.63 20.90
CA THR A 5 8.70 16.53 21.47
C THR A 5 8.18 15.09 21.46
N ILE A 6 7.21 14.80 22.31
CA ILE A 6 6.57 13.48 22.39
C ILE A 6 6.03 13.04 21.02
N GLU A 7 5.35 13.95 20.30
CA GLU A 7 4.82 13.65 18.97
C GLU A 7 5.89 13.27 17.95
N ARG A 8 7.06 13.92 17.98
CA ARG A 8 8.16 13.62 17.07
C ARG A 8 8.81 12.29 17.45
N ALA A 9 9.04 12.07 18.73
CA ALA A 9 9.60 10.83 19.23
C ALA A 9 8.69 9.64 18.88
N ALA A 10 7.39 9.74 19.17
CA ALA A 10 6.41 8.71 18.86
C ALA A 10 6.30 8.47 17.35
N GLY A 11 6.28 9.52 16.52
CA GLY A 11 6.31 9.36 15.06
C GLY A 11 7.55 8.61 14.58
N ILE A 12 8.75 8.98 15.03
CA ILE A 12 10.00 8.29 14.69
C ILE A 12 9.94 6.82 15.13
N ILE A 13 9.50 6.56 16.36
CA ILE A 13 9.39 5.21 16.92
C ILE A 13 8.43 4.36 16.08
N ILE A 14 7.22 4.87 15.79
CA ILE A 14 6.21 4.14 15.01
C ILE A 14 6.77 3.77 13.64
N PHE A 15 7.36 4.71 12.90
CA PHE A 15 7.85 4.44 11.56
C PHE A 15 9.13 3.58 11.53
N ALA A 16 9.99 3.70 12.54
CA ALA A 16 11.14 2.80 12.69
C ALA A 16 10.69 1.35 12.93
N LEU A 17 9.73 1.15 13.83
CA LEU A 17 9.15 -0.17 14.11
C LEU A 17 8.40 -0.72 12.90
N LEU A 18 7.65 0.10 12.16
CA LEU A 18 6.98 -0.31 10.92
C LEU A 18 7.97 -0.72 9.84
N PHE A 19 9.07 0.03 9.68
CA PHE A 19 10.13 -0.32 8.74
C PHE A 19 10.79 -1.66 9.12
N ALA A 20 11.09 -1.84 10.41
CA ALA A 20 11.60 -3.12 10.91
C ALA A 20 10.60 -4.27 10.69
N LEU A 21 9.29 -4.04 10.93
CA LEU A 21 8.23 -5.02 10.70
C LEU A 21 8.09 -5.41 9.22
N ALA A 22 8.15 -4.42 8.33
CA ALA A 22 8.07 -4.62 6.88
C ALA A 22 9.31 -5.33 6.32
N THR A 23 10.44 -5.26 7.03
CA THR A 23 11.68 -5.92 6.61
C THR A 23 11.58 -7.41 6.87
N ARG A 24 11.38 -8.20 5.81
CA ARG A 24 11.19 -9.65 5.87
C ARG A 24 12.18 -10.34 4.95
N ILE A 25 12.42 -11.62 5.22
CA ILE A 25 13.20 -12.47 4.32
C ILE A 25 12.43 -12.59 2.99
N PRO A 26 13.03 -12.29 1.84
CA PRO A 26 12.39 -12.52 0.54
C PRO A 26 12.27 -14.03 0.28
N ILE A 27 11.10 -14.60 0.60
CA ILE A 27 10.75 -16.01 0.40
C ILE A 27 9.61 -16.19 -0.60
N ASP A 28 9.22 -15.11 -1.28
CA ASP A 28 8.08 -15.11 -2.18
C ASP A 28 8.46 -15.74 -3.53
N THR A 29 7.65 -16.70 -3.99
CA THR A 29 7.88 -17.49 -5.20
C THR A 29 7.98 -16.65 -6.47
N ASP A 30 7.28 -15.51 -6.54
CA ASP A 30 7.23 -14.68 -7.74
C ASP A 30 8.46 -13.76 -7.87
N THR A 31 9.21 -13.56 -6.77
CA THR A 31 10.34 -12.61 -6.72
C THR A 31 11.36 -12.86 -7.83
N TRP A 32 11.68 -14.12 -8.09
CA TRP A 32 12.83 -14.50 -8.93
C TRP A 32 12.60 -14.25 -10.41
N TRP A 33 11.40 -14.51 -10.93
CA TRP A 33 11.09 -14.20 -12.32
C TRP A 33 10.96 -12.70 -12.53
N HIS A 34 10.55 -11.92 -11.52
CA HIS A 34 10.60 -10.45 -11.58
C HIS A 34 12.04 -9.94 -11.71
N LEU A 35 12.98 -10.46 -10.90
CA LEU A 35 14.40 -10.11 -11.01
C LEU A 35 14.96 -10.44 -12.40
N ARG A 36 14.70 -11.67 -12.86
CA ARG A 36 15.17 -12.12 -14.17
C ARG A 36 14.55 -11.29 -15.31
N SER A 37 13.29 -10.91 -15.20
CA SER A 37 12.63 -10.03 -16.16
C SER A 37 13.27 -8.64 -16.20
N GLY A 38 13.63 -8.09 -15.03
CA GLY A 38 14.34 -6.80 -14.93
C GLY A 38 15.71 -6.85 -15.60
N GLU A 39 16.48 -7.90 -15.32
CA GLU A 39 17.78 -8.13 -15.95
C GLU A 39 17.69 -8.30 -17.48
N VAL A 40 16.74 -9.11 -17.96
CA VAL A 40 16.50 -9.30 -19.40
C VAL A 40 16.09 -7.98 -20.05
N THR A 41 15.23 -7.19 -19.39
CA THR A 41 14.81 -5.87 -19.90
C THR A 41 16.00 -4.93 -20.09
N LEU A 42 16.96 -4.94 -19.16
CA LEU A 42 18.17 -4.11 -19.24
C LEU A 42 19.20 -4.61 -20.27
N THR A 43 19.31 -5.92 -20.46
CA THR A 43 20.38 -6.53 -21.28
C THR A 43 19.95 -6.85 -22.71
N GLN A 44 18.67 -7.15 -22.93
CA GLN A 44 18.14 -7.63 -24.21
C GLN A 44 17.03 -6.74 -24.77
N GLY A 45 16.53 -5.77 -23.98
CA GLY A 45 15.43 -4.89 -24.36
C GLY A 45 14.07 -5.37 -23.85
N MET A 46 13.01 -4.63 -24.21
CA MET A 46 11.65 -4.88 -23.70
C MET A 46 11.13 -6.26 -24.08
N ILE A 47 10.52 -6.94 -23.10
CA ILE A 47 9.96 -8.28 -23.28
C ILE A 47 8.56 -8.18 -23.89
N HIS A 48 8.34 -8.79 -25.06
CA HIS A 48 7.04 -8.85 -25.72
C HIS A 48 6.45 -10.26 -25.84
N THR A 49 7.24 -11.28 -25.52
CA THR A 49 6.86 -12.71 -25.58
C THR A 49 7.41 -13.43 -24.36
N ASP A 50 6.72 -14.45 -23.87
CA ASP A 50 7.09 -15.21 -22.66
C ASP A 50 8.42 -15.97 -22.86
N PRO A 51 9.49 -15.61 -22.12
CA PRO A 51 10.78 -16.29 -22.23
C PRO A 51 10.99 -17.38 -21.18
N PHE A 52 10.10 -17.52 -20.19
CA PHE A 52 10.32 -18.31 -18.96
C PHE A 52 9.43 -19.54 -18.88
N SER A 53 8.18 -19.46 -19.34
CA SER A 53 7.23 -20.57 -19.21
C SER A 53 7.66 -21.79 -20.01
N PHE A 54 7.54 -22.97 -19.42
CA PHE A 54 7.86 -24.24 -20.11
C PHE A 54 6.85 -24.56 -21.23
N THR A 55 5.56 -24.33 -20.98
CA THR A 55 4.46 -24.71 -21.89
C THR A 55 4.01 -23.59 -22.84
N MET A 56 4.32 -22.33 -22.52
CA MET A 56 3.84 -21.14 -23.24
C MET A 56 4.98 -20.29 -23.81
N ARG A 57 6.16 -20.89 -24.00
CA ARG A 57 7.34 -20.16 -24.47
C ARG A 57 7.09 -19.52 -25.83
N GLY A 58 7.39 -18.23 -25.95
CA GLY A 58 7.24 -17.47 -27.19
C GLY A 58 5.84 -16.88 -27.40
N GLU A 59 4.86 -17.21 -26.55
CA GLU A 59 3.52 -16.61 -26.61
C GLU A 59 3.56 -15.13 -26.25
N PRO A 60 2.67 -14.28 -26.80
CA PRO A 60 2.62 -12.86 -26.50
C PRO A 60 2.45 -12.61 -25.00
N TRP A 61 3.31 -11.76 -24.44
CA TRP A 61 3.26 -11.40 -23.02
C TRP A 61 3.41 -9.89 -22.82
N ILE A 62 2.42 -9.30 -22.14
CA ILE A 62 2.46 -7.91 -21.70
C ILE A 62 3.09 -7.87 -20.32
N ASN A 63 4.39 -7.58 -20.27
CA ASN A 63 5.09 -7.36 -19.00
C ASN A 63 4.79 -5.95 -18.45
N HIS A 64 3.62 -5.82 -17.87
CA HIS A 64 3.08 -4.61 -17.26
C HIS A 64 3.80 -4.14 -15.98
N SER A 65 4.83 -4.88 -15.52
CA SER A 65 5.58 -4.59 -14.30
C SER A 65 7.07 -4.29 -14.56
N TRP A 66 7.44 -4.08 -15.82
CA TRP A 66 8.84 -3.93 -16.26
C TRP A 66 9.62 -2.89 -15.44
N GLY A 67 9.03 -1.73 -15.15
CA GLY A 67 9.73 -0.65 -14.44
C GLY A 67 10.05 -1.04 -12.99
N THR A 68 9.12 -1.72 -12.31
CA THR A 68 9.40 -2.21 -10.95
C THR A 68 10.39 -3.35 -10.96
N GLN A 69 10.34 -4.24 -11.96
CA GLN A 69 11.31 -5.33 -12.09
C GLN A 69 12.74 -4.81 -12.30
N VAL A 70 12.92 -3.75 -13.10
CA VAL A 70 14.21 -3.06 -13.26
C VAL A 70 14.68 -2.46 -11.94
N LEU A 71 13.79 -1.80 -11.18
CA LEU A 71 14.13 -1.29 -9.86
C LEU A 71 14.53 -2.42 -8.90
N MET A 72 13.76 -3.51 -8.85
CA MET A 72 14.05 -4.67 -8.02
C MET A 72 15.41 -5.30 -8.37
N ASP A 73 15.73 -5.48 -9.66
CA ASP A 73 17.05 -5.95 -10.11
C ASP A 73 18.17 -5.00 -9.66
N GLY A 74 17.96 -3.68 -9.75
CA GLY A 74 18.91 -2.69 -9.24
C GLY A 74 19.18 -2.82 -7.73
N PHE A 75 18.13 -2.95 -6.92
CA PHE A 75 18.27 -3.19 -5.48
C PHE A 75 18.95 -4.53 -5.18
N TRP A 76 18.62 -5.58 -5.95
CA TRP A 76 19.22 -6.91 -5.84
C TRP A 76 20.73 -6.88 -6.16
N ARG A 77 21.16 -6.21 -7.22
CA ARG A 77 22.59 -6.11 -7.58
C ARG A 77 23.43 -5.41 -6.51
N VAL A 78 22.85 -4.43 -5.81
CA VAL A 78 23.56 -3.66 -4.77
C VAL A 78 23.60 -4.40 -3.43
N GLY A 79 22.49 -5.02 -3.01
CA GLY A 79 22.33 -5.54 -1.65
C GLY A 79 21.77 -6.95 -1.53
N GLY A 80 21.55 -7.66 -2.64
CA GLY A 80 20.92 -8.98 -2.66
C GLY A 80 19.57 -8.98 -1.92
N ASN A 81 19.41 -9.96 -1.02
CA ASN A 81 18.22 -10.09 -0.17
C ASN A 81 17.97 -8.84 0.70
N LEU A 82 19.04 -8.20 1.20
CA LEU A 82 18.92 -6.95 1.96
C LEU A 82 18.38 -5.82 1.07
N GLY A 83 18.85 -5.73 -0.18
CA GLY A 83 18.34 -4.76 -1.14
C GLY A 83 16.83 -4.89 -1.37
N LEU A 84 16.35 -6.12 -1.58
CA LEU A 84 14.92 -6.40 -1.80
C LEU A 84 14.06 -6.17 -0.56
N ALA A 85 14.57 -6.55 0.61
CA ALA A 85 13.88 -6.29 1.86
C ALA A 85 13.78 -4.78 2.11
N VAL A 86 14.85 -4.01 1.87
CA VAL A 86 14.84 -2.55 1.98
C VAL A 86 13.87 -1.92 0.97
N PHE A 87 13.88 -2.36 -0.29
CA PHE A 87 12.93 -1.89 -1.31
C PHE A 87 11.47 -2.04 -0.84
N THR A 88 11.11 -3.25 -0.38
CA THR A 88 9.77 -3.58 0.13
C THR A 88 9.41 -2.73 1.35
N SER A 89 10.33 -2.63 2.32
CA SER A 89 10.15 -1.86 3.55
C SER A 89 9.99 -0.36 3.32
N LEU A 90 10.70 0.21 2.36
CA LEU A 90 10.57 1.62 1.98
C LEU A 90 9.19 1.92 1.41
N LEU A 91 8.68 1.07 0.51
CA LEU A 91 7.35 1.23 -0.08
C LEU A 91 6.23 1.01 0.95
N ALA A 92 6.35 -0.03 1.78
CA ALA A 92 5.41 -0.29 2.87
C ALA A 92 5.34 0.88 3.86
N THR A 93 6.50 1.29 4.38
CA THR A 93 6.58 2.38 5.37
C THR A 93 6.16 3.71 4.76
N GLY A 94 6.59 4.00 3.53
CA GLY A 94 6.20 5.20 2.80
C GLY A 94 4.69 5.28 2.58
N GLY A 95 4.05 4.17 2.21
CA GLY A 95 2.59 4.09 2.09
C GLY A 95 1.89 4.35 3.42
N MET A 96 2.38 3.75 4.51
CA MET A 96 1.83 3.98 5.84
C MET A 96 2.07 5.40 6.37
N VAL A 97 3.18 6.07 6.00
CA VAL A 97 3.39 7.50 6.30
C VAL A 97 2.32 8.36 5.63
N LEU A 98 1.96 8.04 4.39
CA LEU A 98 0.89 8.73 3.65
C LEU A 98 -0.48 8.48 4.30
N VAL A 99 -0.78 7.24 4.69
CA VAL A 99 -1.98 6.91 5.47
C VAL A 99 -2.04 7.69 6.78
N TYR A 100 -0.94 7.69 7.53
CA TYR A 100 -0.83 8.42 8.79
C TYR A 100 -1.10 9.91 8.59
N ARG A 101 -0.61 10.52 7.49
CA ARG A 101 -0.85 11.94 7.17
C ARG A 101 -2.34 12.27 7.03
N MET A 102 -3.13 11.37 6.46
CA MET A 102 -4.58 11.54 6.31
C MET A 102 -5.35 11.25 7.60
N SER A 103 -4.74 10.58 8.58
CA SER A 103 -5.41 10.22 9.83
C SER A 103 -5.59 11.40 10.77
N ALA A 104 -6.74 11.44 11.46
CA ALA A 104 -7.11 12.48 12.42
C ALA A 104 -6.72 12.11 13.87
N GLY A 105 -6.74 13.12 14.73
CA GLY A 105 -6.44 12.99 16.16
C GLY A 105 -4.96 13.11 16.51
N ASN A 106 -4.66 12.88 17.78
CA ASN A 106 -3.29 12.95 18.31
C ASN A 106 -2.42 11.77 17.83
N VAL A 107 -1.13 11.81 18.16
CA VAL A 107 -0.16 10.78 17.77
C VAL A 107 -0.51 9.37 18.28
N TYR A 108 -1.20 9.26 19.42
CA TYR A 108 -1.57 7.98 20.01
C TYR A 108 -2.72 7.31 19.26
N LEU A 109 -3.79 8.05 18.96
CA LEU A 109 -4.91 7.54 18.18
C LEU A 109 -4.47 7.16 16.76
N ARG A 110 -3.72 8.06 16.12
CA ARG A 110 -3.16 7.81 14.79
C ARG A 110 -2.24 6.59 14.82
N GLY A 111 -1.35 6.50 15.81
CA GLY A 111 -0.45 5.36 15.98
C GLY A 111 -1.18 4.04 16.17
N PHE A 112 -2.19 4.00 17.04
CA PHE A 112 -3.01 2.81 17.29
C PHE A 112 -3.72 2.32 16.01
N ALA A 113 -4.44 3.21 15.33
CA ALA A 113 -5.12 2.86 14.09
C ALA A 113 -4.14 2.48 12.97
N LEU A 114 -2.97 3.13 12.93
CA LEU A 114 -1.93 2.81 11.95
C LEU A 114 -1.34 1.42 12.18
N VAL A 115 -1.15 0.98 13.43
CA VAL A 115 -0.68 -0.38 13.74
C VAL A 115 -1.68 -1.43 13.25
N ILE A 116 -2.98 -1.22 13.49
CA ILE A 116 -4.03 -2.12 12.99
C ILE A 116 -4.05 -2.12 11.45
N GLY A 117 -4.02 -0.94 10.84
CA GLY A 117 -3.97 -0.78 9.38
C GLY A 117 -2.75 -1.43 8.75
N ALA A 118 -1.57 -1.22 9.33
CA ALA A 118 -0.33 -1.82 8.88
C ALA A 118 -0.37 -3.35 9.02
N ALA A 119 -0.85 -3.86 10.15
CA ALA A 119 -0.97 -5.31 10.36
C ALA A 119 -1.93 -5.96 9.35
N ALA A 120 -3.04 -5.29 9.00
CA ALA A 120 -3.95 -5.75 7.95
C ALA A 120 -3.28 -5.72 6.56
N ALA A 121 -2.62 -4.61 6.21
CA ALA A 121 -1.94 -4.48 4.91
C ALA A 121 -0.75 -5.44 4.76
N ALA A 122 -0.05 -5.74 5.86
CA ALA A 122 1.18 -6.51 5.87
C ALA A 122 1.00 -7.99 5.53
N VAL A 123 -0.23 -8.48 5.43
CA VAL A 123 -0.53 -9.85 4.94
C VAL A 123 0.03 -10.06 3.53
N PHE A 124 0.04 -9.00 2.70
CA PHE A 124 0.50 -9.07 1.30
C PHE A 124 1.77 -8.24 1.04
N TRP A 125 2.51 -7.88 2.08
CA TRP A 125 3.82 -7.25 1.91
C TRP A 125 4.88 -8.31 1.60
N SER A 126 5.27 -8.34 0.33
CA SER A 126 6.35 -9.19 -0.21
C SER A 126 7.15 -8.43 -1.27
N ALA A 127 8.30 -8.96 -1.65
CA ALA A 127 9.18 -8.37 -2.67
C ALA A 127 8.60 -8.55 -4.09
N ARG A 128 7.48 -7.88 -4.34
CA ARG A 128 6.71 -7.93 -5.60
C ARG A 128 6.38 -6.52 -6.10
N PRO A 129 6.13 -6.36 -7.43
CA PRO A 129 5.69 -5.09 -8.01
C PRO A 129 4.42 -4.48 -7.40
N GLN A 130 3.56 -5.29 -6.80
CA GLN A 130 2.36 -4.82 -6.11
C GLN A 130 2.66 -3.81 -4.99
N MET A 131 3.86 -3.82 -4.39
CA MET A 131 4.26 -2.85 -3.38
C MET A 131 4.33 -1.42 -3.90
N CYS A 132 4.69 -1.24 -5.18
CA CYS A 132 4.58 0.07 -5.82
C CYS A 132 3.11 0.52 -5.91
N SER A 133 2.20 -0.40 -6.21
CA SER A 133 0.76 -0.10 -6.24
C SER A 133 0.21 0.26 -4.88
N PHE A 134 0.65 -0.43 -3.82
CA PHE A 134 0.28 -0.08 -2.45
C PHE A 134 0.68 1.38 -2.13
N PHE A 135 1.94 1.74 -2.38
CA PHE A 135 2.43 3.10 -2.15
C PHE A 135 1.68 4.15 -2.99
N LEU A 136 1.52 3.90 -4.29
CA LEU A 136 0.89 4.84 -5.23
C LEU A 136 -0.62 4.98 -4.96
N SER A 137 -1.28 3.92 -4.49
CA SER A 137 -2.69 4.00 -4.03
C SER A 137 -2.82 4.96 -2.85
N ALA A 138 -1.93 4.85 -1.85
CA ALA A 138 -1.91 5.78 -0.72
C ALA A 138 -1.59 7.21 -1.17
N LEU A 139 -0.70 7.39 -2.16
CA LEU A 139 -0.37 8.70 -2.71
C LEU A 139 -1.55 9.35 -3.44
N VAL A 140 -2.25 8.59 -4.30
CA VAL A 140 -3.47 9.08 -4.96
C VAL A 140 -4.52 9.45 -3.92
N LEU A 141 -4.73 8.60 -2.90
CA LEU A 141 -5.69 8.89 -1.84
C LEU A 141 -5.33 10.16 -1.05
N VAL A 142 -4.03 10.40 -0.77
CA VAL A 142 -3.57 11.67 -0.17
C VAL A 142 -3.90 12.86 -1.07
N LEU A 143 -3.65 12.79 -2.38
CA LEU A 143 -3.96 13.89 -3.29
C LEU A 143 -5.45 14.20 -3.34
N LEU A 144 -6.29 13.16 -3.30
CA LEU A 144 -7.75 13.30 -3.21
C LEU A 144 -8.18 13.87 -1.85
N HIS A 145 -7.56 13.44 -0.75
CA HIS A 145 -7.80 13.95 0.61
C HIS A 145 -7.44 15.43 0.74
N LEU A 146 -6.25 15.82 0.25
CA LEU A 146 -5.79 17.21 0.21
C LEU A 146 -6.79 18.10 -0.53
N TYR A 147 -7.29 17.60 -1.68
CA TYR A 147 -8.27 18.33 -2.45
C TYR A 147 -9.60 18.47 -1.69
N LYS A 148 -10.15 17.37 -1.19
CA LYS A 148 -11.48 17.34 -0.58
C LYS A 148 -11.52 18.06 0.77
N ARG A 149 -10.66 17.66 1.71
CA ARG A 149 -10.74 18.05 3.13
C ARG A 149 -9.83 19.22 3.50
N GLU A 150 -8.66 19.33 2.88
CA GLU A 150 -7.72 20.43 3.17
C GLU A 150 -7.85 21.61 2.19
N HIS A 151 -8.69 21.49 1.15
CA HIS A 151 -8.84 22.49 0.08
C HIS A 151 -7.54 22.85 -0.65
N ILE A 152 -6.54 21.96 -0.62
CA ILE A 152 -5.25 22.12 -1.30
C ILE A 152 -5.31 21.41 -2.65
N ASP A 153 -5.27 22.18 -3.73
CA ASP A 153 -5.38 21.64 -5.09
C ASP A 153 -4.05 21.16 -5.66
N ARG A 154 -3.89 19.85 -5.71
CA ARG A 154 -2.74 19.16 -6.33
C ARG A 154 -3.15 18.06 -7.31
N LEU A 155 -4.39 18.11 -7.82
CA LEU A 155 -4.95 17.02 -8.63
C LEU A 155 -4.16 16.76 -9.93
N TRP A 156 -3.49 17.79 -10.48
CA TRP A 156 -2.66 17.63 -11.68
C TRP A 156 -1.39 16.79 -11.45
N LEU A 157 -1.06 16.43 -10.22
CA LEU A 157 -0.05 15.42 -9.95
C LEU A 157 -0.55 13.99 -10.24
N ILE A 158 -1.88 13.75 -10.22
CA ILE A 158 -2.44 12.42 -10.43
C ILE A 158 -2.08 11.85 -11.81
N PRO A 159 -2.21 12.57 -12.95
CA PRO A 159 -1.79 12.04 -14.24
C PRO A 159 -0.30 11.67 -14.28
N MET A 160 0.56 12.43 -13.61
CA MET A 160 1.99 12.11 -13.52
C MET A 160 2.24 10.85 -12.67
N VAL A 161 1.49 10.69 -11.58
CA VAL A 161 1.49 9.47 -10.76
C VAL A 161 1.00 8.27 -11.57
N MET A 162 -0.06 8.42 -12.37
CA MET A 162 -0.65 7.35 -13.19
C MET A 162 0.26 6.96 -14.35
N LEU A 163 0.93 7.93 -14.97
CA LEU A 163 1.97 7.72 -15.98
C LEU A 163 3.16 6.91 -15.41
N LEU A 164 3.58 7.24 -14.19
CA LEU A 164 4.59 6.44 -13.51
C LEU A 164 4.04 5.03 -13.19
N TRP A 165 2.83 4.96 -12.66
CA TRP A 165 2.21 3.72 -12.19
C TRP A 165 2.01 2.69 -13.31
N VAL A 166 1.55 3.10 -14.49
CA VAL A 166 1.33 2.19 -15.62
C VAL A 166 2.60 1.46 -16.06
N ASN A 167 3.77 2.06 -15.83
CA ASN A 167 5.07 1.46 -16.13
C ASN A 167 5.62 0.64 -14.96
N LEU A 168 5.03 0.74 -13.76
CA LEU A 168 5.48 0.04 -12.57
C LEU A 168 4.66 -1.22 -12.27
N HIS A 169 3.32 -1.17 -12.42
CA HIS A 169 2.44 -2.31 -12.13
C HIS A 169 1.02 -2.11 -12.69
N ALA A 170 0.34 -3.20 -13.08
CA ALA A 170 -1.05 -3.18 -13.56
C ALA A 170 -2.09 -2.73 -12.52
N GLY A 171 -1.66 -2.62 -11.26
CA GLY A 171 -2.45 -2.06 -10.16
C GLY A 171 -2.85 -0.60 -10.35
N PHE A 172 -2.42 0.09 -11.42
CA PHE A 172 -2.89 1.44 -11.78
C PHE A 172 -4.44 1.52 -11.84
N THR A 173 -5.12 0.42 -12.13
CA THR A 173 -6.59 0.32 -12.09
C THR A 173 -7.17 0.80 -10.76
N ILE A 174 -6.46 0.57 -9.65
CA ILE A 174 -6.85 1.02 -8.31
C ILE A 174 -6.93 2.56 -8.26
N GLY A 175 -6.03 3.27 -8.94
CA GLY A 175 -6.09 4.74 -9.04
C GLY A 175 -7.42 5.23 -9.62
N PHE A 176 -7.95 4.56 -10.65
CA PHE A 176 -9.27 4.86 -11.21
C PHE A 176 -10.41 4.46 -10.29
N ILE A 177 -10.29 3.36 -9.55
CA ILE A 177 -11.28 2.96 -8.53
C ILE A 177 -11.37 4.04 -7.44
N LEU A 178 -10.23 4.57 -6.96
CA LEU A 178 -10.20 5.61 -5.95
C LEU A 178 -10.77 6.95 -6.48
N MET A 179 -10.37 7.36 -7.69
CA MET A 179 -10.93 8.57 -8.33
C MET A 179 -12.44 8.42 -8.60
N GLY A 180 -12.85 7.27 -9.14
CA GLY A 180 -14.24 6.95 -9.45
C GLY A 180 -15.10 6.89 -8.20
N GLY A 181 -14.61 6.28 -7.12
CA GLY A 181 -15.29 6.25 -5.83
C GLY A 181 -15.44 7.64 -5.22
N MET A 182 -14.40 8.49 -5.32
CA MET A 182 -14.50 9.90 -4.91
C MET A 182 -15.52 10.68 -5.75
N ILE A 183 -15.50 10.52 -7.08
CA ILE A 183 -16.45 11.18 -7.99
C ILE A 183 -17.88 10.73 -7.68
N ALA A 184 -18.12 9.41 -7.60
CA ALA A 184 -19.44 8.85 -7.32
C ALA A 184 -19.96 9.29 -5.95
N GLY A 185 -19.11 9.24 -4.92
CA GLY A 185 -19.45 9.72 -3.59
C GLY A 185 -19.82 11.20 -3.57
N ASP A 186 -19.05 12.06 -4.24
CA ASP A 186 -19.36 13.49 -4.28
C ASP A 186 -20.55 13.81 -5.19
N VAL A 187 -20.86 13.02 -6.22
CA VAL A 187 -22.14 13.11 -6.94
C VAL A 187 -23.30 12.85 -5.98
N LEU A 188 -23.25 11.74 -5.22
CA LEU A 188 -24.28 11.43 -4.22
C LEU A 188 -24.38 12.53 -3.16
N ALA A 189 -23.24 13.08 -2.71
CA ALA A 189 -23.21 14.16 -1.75
C ALA A 189 -23.89 15.44 -2.29
N ASN A 190 -23.63 15.82 -3.54
CA ASN A 190 -24.31 16.98 -4.15
C ASN A 190 -25.82 16.75 -4.34
N LEU A 191 -26.28 15.50 -4.50
CA LEU A 191 -27.69 15.17 -4.67
C LEU A 191 -28.44 15.10 -3.33
N PHE A 192 -27.86 14.46 -2.31
CA PHE A 192 -28.54 14.16 -1.05
C PHE A 192 -28.15 15.08 0.11
N ASN A 193 -27.00 15.73 0.06
CA ASN A 193 -26.51 16.63 1.11
C ASN A 193 -25.69 17.81 0.55
N PRO A 194 -26.26 18.65 -0.34
CA PRO A 194 -25.51 19.69 -1.06
C PRO A 194 -24.86 20.75 -0.16
N GLN A 195 -25.34 20.89 1.08
CA GLN A 195 -24.82 21.85 2.07
C GLN A 195 -23.80 21.23 3.04
N GLY A 196 -23.41 19.96 2.84
CA GLY A 196 -22.41 19.30 3.67
C GLY A 196 -21.05 20.00 3.59
N ALA A 197 -20.37 20.14 4.74
CA ALA A 197 -19.09 20.84 4.84
C ALA A 197 -17.99 20.23 3.95
N ASP A 198 -18.01 18.91 3.79
CA ASP A 198 -16.97 18.17 3.05
C ASP A 198 -17.31 17.94 1.56
N VAL A 199 -18.38 18.54 1.01
CA VAL A 199 -18.83 18.24 -0.37
C VAL A 199 -18.01 18.97 -1.44
N ILE A 200 -17.50 18.22 -2.42
CA ILE A 200 -16.87 18.79 -3.62
C ILE A 200 -17.97 19.28 -4.57
N ARG A 201 -18.15 20.60 -4.66
CA ARG A 201 -19.14 21.22 -5.57
C ARG A 201 -18.90 20.86 -7.05
N TRP A 202 -19.96 20.88 -7.86
CA TRP A 202 -19.95 20.53 -9.29
C TRP A 202 -18.78 21.09 -10.11
N GLY A 203 -18.42 22.37 -9.96
CA GLY A 203 -17.30 22.97 -10.71
C GLY A 203 -15.94 22.33 -10.37
N ARG A 204 -15.73 21.98 -9.11
CA ARG A 204 -14.54 21.28 -8.62
C ARG A 204 -14.57 19.80 -9.01
N LEU A 205 -15.76 19.19 -8.97
CA LEU A 205 -15.97 17.81 -9.42
C LEU A 205 -15.66 17.65 -10.93
N ARG A 206 -16.03 18.62 -11.76
CA ARG A 206 -15.66 18.66 -13.19
C ARG A 206 -14.14 18.57 -13.38
N LYS A 207 -13.36 19.27 -12.55
CA LYS A 207 -11.89 19.19 -12.59
C LYS A 207 -11.41 17.77 -12.28
N LEU A 208 -11.98 17.12 -11.27
CA LEU A 208 -11.62 15.75 -10.92
C LEU A 208 -11.92 14.76 -12.06
N VAL A 209 -13.06 14.92 -12.74
CA VAL A 209 -13.40 14.12 -13.94
C VAL A 209 -12.39 14.37 -15.07
N ILE A 210 -12.04 15.62 -15.36
CA ILE A 210 -11.02 15.95 -16.38
C ILE A 210 -9.68 15.31 -16.03
N VAL A 211 -9.26 15.39 -14.76
CA VAL A 211 -8.02 14.78 -14.28
C VAL A 211 -8.05 13.26 -14.45
N ALA A 212 -9.19 12.60 -14.19
CA ALA A 212 -9.35 11.17 -14.42
C ALA A 212 -9.24 10.82 -15.92
N LEU A 213 -9.86 11.60 -16.80
CA LEU A 213 -9.78 11.39 -18.26
C LEU A 213 -8.36 11.59 -18.79
N VAL A 214 -7.65 12.63 -18.33
CA VAL A 214 -6.24 12.84 -18.68
C VAL A 214 -5.37 11.71 -18.13
N SER A 215 -5.67 11.23 -16.91
CA SER A 215 -4.98 10.07 -16.32
C SER A 215 -5.18 8.79 -17.12
N ALA A 216 -6.34 8.60 -17.76
CA ALA A 216 -6.55 7.51 -18.69
C ALA A 216 -5.69 7.70 -19.95
N ALA A 217 -5.73 8.88 -20.56
CA ALA A 217 -4.98 9.16 -21.80
C ALA A 217 -3.46 8.93 -21.65
N VAL A 218 -2.87 9.29 -20.51
CA VAL A 218 -1.42 9.11 -20.29
C VAL A 218 -0.99 7.66 -20.12
N LEU A 219 -1.92 6.70 -19.89
CA LEU A 219 -1.57 5.29 -19.76
C LEU A 219 -0.93 4.74 -21.04
N VAL A 220 -1.21 5.31 -22.20
CA VAL A 220 -0.65 4.89 -23.50
C VAL A 220 0.87 5.08 -23.57
N ILE A 221 1.44 5.90 -22.68
CA ILE A 221 2.88 6.16 -22.59
C ILE A 221 3.53 5.01 -21.78
N ASN A 222 3.58 3.84 -22.41
CA ASN A 222 4.25 2.62 -21.93
C ASN A 222 4.70 1.77 -23.14
N PRO A 223 5.61 0.80 -22.97
CA PRO A 223 6.14 -0.01 -24.09
C PRO A 223 5.09 -0.81 -24.88
N TYR A 224 3.89 -1.03 -24.33
CA TYR A 224 2.80 -1.81 -24.93
C TYR A 224 1.65 -0.94 -25.47
N GLY A 225 1.76 0.39 -25.35
CA GLY A 225 0.78 1.34 -25.88
C GLY A 225 -0.65 1.05 -25.41
N LEU A 226 -1.57 0.90 -26.37
CA LEU A 226 -3.00 0.66 -26.12
C LEU A 226 -3.31 -0.72 -25.53
N GLN A 227 -2.41 -1.70 -25.63
CA GLN A 227 -2.68 -3.05 -25.13
C GLN A 227 -2.86 -3.08 -23.61
N ILE A 228 -2.28 -2.10 -22.90
CA ILE A 228 -2.34 -2.01 -21.44
C ILE A 228 -3.76 -1.90 -20.88
N TYR A 229 -4.71 -1.35 -21.65
CA TYR A 229 -6.11 -1.26 -21.23
C TYR A 229 -6.80 -2.62 -21.13
N GLY A 230 -6.31 -3.63 -21.86
CA GLY A 230 -6.84 -4.99 -21.82
C GLY A 230 -6.38 -5.79 -20.60
N VAL A 231 -5.22 -5.43 -20.02
CA VAL A 231 -4.57 -6.23 -18.95
C VAL A 231 -5.46 -6.49 -17.74
N PRO A 232 -6.20 -5.50 -17.18
CA PRO A 232 -7.06 -5.76 -16.03
C PRO A 232 -8.17 -6.78 -16.33
N PHE A 233 -8.79 -6.69 -17.52
CA PHE A 233 -9.87 -7.57 -17.92
C PHE A 233 -9.37 -8.99 -18.20
N GLN A 234 -8.24 -9.09 -18.90
CA GLN A 234 -7.59 -10.37 -19.16
C GLN A 234 -7.25 -11.08 -17.85
N THR A 235 -6.66 -10.35 -16.89
CA THR A 235 -6.23 -10.92 -15.60
C THR A 235 -7.42 -11.42 -14.78
N VAL A 236 -8.50 -10.63 -14.62
CA VAL A 236 -9.68 -11.04 -13.86
C VAL A 236 -10.44 -12.19 -14.54
N SER A 237 -10.32 -12.32 -15.87
CA SER A 237 -10.94 -13.41 -16.63
C SER A 237 -10.19 -14.75 -16.57
N ILE A 238 -8.99 -14.80 -15.97
CA ILE A 238 -8.23 -16.05 -15.84
C ILE A 238 -8.81 -16.86 -14.68
N GLY A 239 -9.71 -17.81 -14.98
CA GLY A 239 -10.29 -18.71 -13.97
C GLY A 239 -9.23 -19.46 -13.16
N ALA A 240 -8.10 -19.82 -13.79
CA ALA A 240 -6.98 -20.50 -13.12
C ALA A 240 -6.35 -19.68 -11.98
N LEU A 241 -6.40 -18.34 -12.02
CA LEU A 241 -5.89 -17.53 -10.90
C LEU A 241 -6.75 -17.71 -9.65
N GLN A 242 -8.08 -17.80 -9.81
CA GLN A 242 -9.01 -18.05 -8.70
C GLN A 242 -8.90 -19.49 -8.19
N GLU A 243 -8.67 -20.44 -9.10
CA GLU A 243 -8.61 -21.86 -8.77
C GLU A 243 -7.29 -22.25 -8.05
N PHE A 244 -6.16 -21.70 -8.48
CA PHE A 244 -4.84 -22.15 -8.00
C PHE A 244 -4.10 -21.14 -7.10
N ILE A 245 -4.52 -19.87 -7.04
CA ILE A 245 -3.81 -18.85 -6.26
C ILE A 245 -4.72 -18.31 -5.15
N GLN A 246 -4.38 -18.66 -3.91
CA GLN A 246 -5.19 -18.32 -2.73
C GLN A 246 -5.47 -16.82 -2.57
N GLU A 247 -4.58 -15.94 -3.02
CA GLU A 247 -4.75 -14.48 -2.89
C GLU A 247 -5.96 -13.91 -3.67
N TRP A 248 -6.45 -14.67 -4.66
CA TRP A 248 -7.63 -14.31 -5.47
C TRP A 248 -8.95 -14.82 -4.87
N ASN A 249 -8.87 -15.66 -3.83
CA ASN A 249 -10.03 -16.16 -3.10
C ASN A 249 -10.39 -15.25 -1.92
N SER A 250 -11.60 -15.45 -1.39
CA SER A 250 -12.03 -14.80 -0.14
C SER A 250 -11.05 -15.11 1.00
N PRO A 251 -10.75 -14.13 1.88
CA PRO A 251 -9.85 -14.36 3.01
C PRO A 251 -10.36 -15.48 3.91
N ASN A 252 -9.45 -16.35 4.36
CA ASN A 252 -9.76 -17.31 5.39
C ASN A 252 -9.75 -16.64 6.78
N PHE A 253 -10.94 -16.39 7.34
CA PHE A 253 -11.10 -15.72 8.63
C PHE A 253 -10.70 -16.57 9.85
N HIS A 254 -10.46 -17.87 9.66
CA HIS A 254 -9.95 -18.75 10.72
C HIS A 254 -8.43 -18.60 10.92
N GLU A 255 -7.72 -18.04 9.94
CA GLU A 255 -6.28 -17.83 10.03
C GLU A 255 -5.96 -16.55 10.79
N ARG A 256 -5.06 -16.63 11.77
CA ARG A 256 -4.69 -15.48 12.62
C ARG A 256 -4.14 -14.29 11.84
N GLN A 257 -3.57 -14.53 10.66
CA GLN A 257 -3.03 -13.48 9.80
C GLN A 257 -4.11 -12.54 9.25
N THR A 258 -5.37 -12.97 9.16
CA THR A 258 -6.49 -12.12 8.68
C THR A 258 -7.19 -11.37 9.83
N TRP A 259 -6.90 -11.68 11.09
CA TRP A 259 -7.53 -11.03 12.24
C TRP A 259 -7.32 -9.51 12.31
N PRO A 260 -6.16 -8.94 11.93
CA PRO A 260 -6.02 -7.49 11.86
C PRO A 260 -6.98 -6.85 10.84
N PHE A 261 -7.27 -7.53 9.72
CA PHE A 261 -8.27 -7.08 8.76
C PHE A 261 -9.68 -7.10 9.37
N ILE A 262 -10.05 -8.17 10.08
CA ILE A 262 -11.33 -8.25 10.81
C ILE A 262 -11.43 -7.11 11.84
N ALA A 263 -10.38 -6.90 12.63
CA ALA A 263 -10.32 -5.84 13.64
C ALA A 263 -10.47 -4.45 13.02
N LEU A 264 -9.84 -4.21 11.86
CA LEU A 264 -9.99 -2.95 11.14
C LEU A 264 -11.40 -2.75 10.58
N LEU A 265 -11.97 -3.80 9.98
CA LEU A 265 -13.32 -3.79 9.40
C LEU A 265 -14.38 -3.56 10.48
N LEU A 266 -14.37 -4.34 11.56
CA LEU A 266 -15.30 -4.16 12.68
C LEU A 266 -15.04 -2.85 13.41
N GLY A 267 -13.77 -2.44 13.54
CA GLY A 267 -13.38 -1.19 14.15
C GLY A 267 -13.94 0.02 13.40
N VAL A 268 -13.85 0.05 12.07
CA VAL A 268 -14.38 1.17 11.28
C VAL A 268 -15.92 1.18 11.31
N LEU A 269 -16.58 0.02 11.22
CA LEU A 269 -18.04 -0.07 11.34
C LEU A 269 -18.53 0.40 12.71
N GLY A 270 -17.88 -0.05 13.79
CA GLY A 270 -18.20 0.33 15.16
C GLY A 270 -17.94 1.82 15.42
N ALA A 271 -16.82 2.36 14.93
CA ALA A 271 -16.49 3.78 15.09
C ALA A 271 -17.49 4.68 14.33
N VAL A 272 -17.84 4.31 13.09
CA VAL A 272 -18.85 5.02 12.29
C VAL A 272 -20.21 4.98 12.99
N GLY A 273 -20.63 3.81 13.48
CA GLY A 273 -21.93 3.65 14.15
C GLY A 273 -22.02 4.35 15.52
N ALA A 274 -20.90 4.47 16.24
CA ALA A 274 -20.85 5.12 17.55
C ALA A 274 -20.65 6.65 17.48
N SER A 275 -20.20 7.18 16.34
CA SER A 275 -19.90 8.59 16.17
C SER A 275 -21.14 9.39 15.78
N LYS A 276 -21.29 10.61 16.32
CA LYS A 276 -22.30 11.58 15.81
C LYS A 276 -21.89 12.20 14.48
N ARG A 277 -20.62 12.09 14.10
CA ARG A 277 -20.15 12.53 12.78
C ARG A 277 -20.76 11.63 11.71
N ARG A 278 -21.47 12.24 10.75
CA ARG A 278 -21.99 11.54 9.58
C ARG A 278 -20.84 11.03 8.73
N LEU A 279 -20.99 9.80 8.22
CA LEU A 279 -20.09 9.25 7.22
C LEU A 279 -20.25 10.04 5.91
N ASP A 280 -19.15 10.56 5.39
CA ASP A 280 -19.13 11.23 4.09
C ASP A 280 -19.44 10.24 2.96
N TRP A 281 -20.13 10.67 1.91
CA TRP A 281 -20.53 9.78 0.81
C TRP A 281 -19.34 9.20 0.04
N SER A 282 -18.24 9.95 -0.10
CA SER A 282 -17.04 9.42 -0.75
C SER A 282 -16.31 8.43 0.15
N ASP A 283 -16.26 8.67 1.46
CA ASP A 283 -15.79 7.66 2.40
C ASP A 283 -16.67 6.40 2.35
N PHE A 284 -17.99 6.54 2.30
CA PHE A 284 -18.92 5.42 2.20
C PHE A 284 -18.68 4.58 0.93
N VAL A 285 -18.62 5.21 -0.24
CA VAL A 285 -18.40 4.51 -1.51
C VAL A 285 -17.02 3.84 -1.54
N LEU A 286 -15.96 4.53 -1.09
CA LEU A 286 -14.61 3.97 -1.07
C LEU A 286 -14.48 2.83 -0.05
N LEU A 287 -15.04 2.99 1.15
CA LEU A 287 -15.03 1.94 2.17
C LEU A 287 -15.80 0.71 1.73
N SER A 288 -17.05 0.89 1.28
CA SER A 288 -17.89 -0.23 0.85
C SER A 288 -17.31 -0.94 -0.38
N GLY A 289 -16.80 -0.20 -1.36
CA GLY A 289 -16.15 -0.76 -2.54
C GLY A 289 -14.88 -1.55 -2.19
N THR A 290 -13.98 -0.98 -1.39
CA THR A 290 -12.75 -1.68 -1.00
C THR A 290 -12.99 -2.81 0.00
N ALA A 291 -14.00 -2.70 0.86
CA ALA A 291 -14.45 -3.80 1.72
C ALA A 291 -14.98 -4.96 0.86
N PHE A 292 -15.85 -4.69 -0.11
CA PHE A 292 -16.32 -5.70 -1.04
C PHE A 292 -15.16 -6.39 -1.77
N MET A 293 -14.24 -5.60 -2.36
CA MET A 293 -13.06 -6.14 -3.06
C MET A 293 -12.17 -7.02 -2.17
N SER A 294 -11.99 -6.66 -0.89
CA SER A 294 -11.17 -7.40 0.07
C SER A 294 -11.85 -8.64 0.64
N LEU A 295 -13.18 -8.64 0.76
CA LEU A 295 -13.97 -9.81 1.12
C LEU A 295 -14.05 -10.82 -0.04
N THR A 296 -14.04 -10.34 -1.29
CA THR A 296 -14.03 -11.20 -2.48
C THR A 296 -12.64 -11.78 -2.76
N ALA A 297 -11.58 -10.97 -2.65
CA ALA A 297 -10.22 -11.41 -2.92
C ALA A 297 -9.23 -10.83 -1.89
N GLY A 298 -8.55 -11.72 -1.16
CA GLY A 298 -7.66 -11.36 -0.05
C GLY A 298 -6.57 -10.36 -0.42
N ARG A 299 -6.05 -10.42 -1.65
CA ARG A 299 -5.05 -9.46 -2.17
C ARG A 299 -5.45 -7.98 -2.04
N ASN A 300 -6.76 -7.68 -1.95
CA ASN A 300 -7.27 -6.32 -1.82
C ASN A 300 -7.35 -5.82 -0.37
N ILE A 301 -7.03 -6.65 0.64
CA ILE A 301 -7.01 -6.25 2.06
C ILE A 301 -6.11 -5.02 2.28
N ALA A 302 -4.96 -4.95 1.62
CA ALA A 302 -4.04 -3.82 1.76
C ALA A 302 -4.65 -2.51 1.23
N LEU A 303 -5.45 -2.57 0.15
CA LEU A 303 -6.17 -1.41 -0.37
C LEU A 303 -7.26 -0.95 0.60
N PHE A 304 -8.04 -1.90 1.15
CA PHE A 304 -9.01 -1.59 2.19
C PHE A 304 -8.35 -0.92 3.39
N ALA A 305 -7.19 -1.42 3.84
CA ALA A 305 -6.48 -0.82 4.96
C ALA A 305 -6.08 0.65 4.71
N VAL A 306 -5.61 0.98 3.51
CA VAL A 306 -5.25 2.35 3.11
C VAL A 306 -6.46 3.30 3.20
N VAL A 307 -7.65 2.83 2.82
CA VAL A 307 -8.89 3.61 2.88
C VAL A 307 -9.49 3.66 4.28
N ALA A 308 -9.51 2.53 4.98
CA ALA A 308 -10.22 2.36 6.26
C ALA A 308 -9.51 3.03 7.43
N THR A 309 -8.18 3.01 7.47
CA THR A 309 -7.43 3.58 8.60
C THR A 309 -7.69 5.07 8.82
N PRO A 310 -7.67 5.95 7.80
CA PRO A 310 -8.04 7.35 7.99
C PRO A 310 -9.49 7.51 8.44
N VAL A 311 -10.44 6.78 7.86
CA VAL A 311 -11.86 6.88 8.26
C VAL A 311 -12.06 6.47 9.70
N LEU A 312 -11.46 5.35 10.12
CA LEU A 312 -11.44 4.89 11.51
C LEU A 312 -10.98 6.01 12.45
N THR A 313 -9.87 6.69 12.15
CA THR A 313 -9.34 7.75 13.02
C THR A 313 -10.25 8.98 13.10
N HIS A 314 -10.91 9.38 12.01
CA HIS A 314 -11.82 10.52 12.05
C HIS A 314 -13.05 10.25 12.92
N HIS A 315 -13.63 9.06 12.82
CA HIS A 315 -14.79 8.70 13.62
C HIS A 315 -14.43 8.40 15.08
N LEU A 316 -13.29 7.71 15.34
CA LEU A 316 -12.81 7.53 16.71
C LEU A 316 -12.47 8.86 17.37
N GLN A 317 -11.83 9.79 16.66
CA GLN A 317 -11.55 11.12 17.20
C GLN A 317 -12.85 11.83 17.62
N SER A 318 -13.88 11.79 16.76
CA SER A 318 -15.20 12.34 17.09
C SER A 318 -15.80 11.68 18.34
N VAL A 319 -15.77 10.36 18.44
CA VAL A 319 -16.29 9.63 19.63
C VAL A 319 -15.54 10.03 20.90
N LEU A 320 -14.22 10.17 20.83
CA LEU A 320 -13.40 10.57 21.97
C LEU A 320 -13.70 12.01 22.39
N GLU A 321 -13.81 12.94 21.44
CA GLU A 321 -14.18 14.34 21.71
C GLU A 321 -15.59 14.44 22.31
N GLU A 322 -16.56 13.72 21.76
CA GLU A 322 -17.94 13.67 22.25
C GLU A 322 -18.05 13.15 23.69
N ARG A 323 -17.14 12.26 24.10
CA ARG A 323 -17.05 11.70 25.46
C ARG A 323 -16.16 12.51 26.40
N GLY A 324 -15.53 13.59 25.92
CA GLY A 324 -14.57 14.38 26.68
C GLY A 324 -13.24 13.65 26.94
N TRP A 325 -12.94 12.56 26.22
CA TRP A 325 -11.69 11.80 26.32
C TRP A 325 -10.59 12.38 25.41
N VAL A 326 -10.37 13.69 25.50
CA VAL A 326 -9.35 14.38 24.70
C VAL A 326 -7.99 14.23 25.38
N LEU A 327 -7.16 13.34 24.83
CA LEU A 327 -5.76 13.22 25.22
C LEU A 327 -4.94 14.34 24.57
N GLU A 328 -4.61 15.37 25.33
CA GLU A 328 -3.69 16.41 24.88
C GLU A 328 -2.23 15.97 25.02
N THR A 329 -1.46 16.12 23.93
CA THR A 329 -0.03 15.90 23.94
C THR A 329 0.70 17.07 24.60
N ILE A 330 1.71 16.77 25.43
CA ILE A 330 2.53 17.81 26.07
C ILE A 330 3.34 18.55 25.00
N LYS A 331 2.99 19.81 24.74
CA LYS A 331 3.61 20.65 23.69
C LYS A 331 5.02 21.13 24.05
N ARG A 332 5.29 21.37 25.34
CA ARG A 332 6.58 21.87 25.84
C ARG A 332 7.22 20.80 26.75
N PRO A 333 8.07 19.92 26.20
CA PRO A 333 8.69 18.87 27.00
C PRO A 333 9.73 19.47 27.96
N THR A 334 9.82 18.92 29.17
CA THR A 334 10.90 19.25 30.11
C THR A 334 12.24 18.69 29.60
N ARG A 335 13.37 19.17 30.13
CA ARG A 335 14.71 18.65 29.77
C ARG A 335 14.81 17.12 30.00
N ARG A 336 14.23 16.63 31.11
CA ARG A 336 14.16 15.19 31.42
C ARG A 336 13.33 14.42 30.39
N MET A 337 12.19 14.96 29.96
CA MET A 337 11.38 14.34 28.90
C MET A 337 12.13 14.29 27.57
N VAL A 338 12.87 15.34 27.20
CA VAL A 338 13.69 15.32 25.98
C VAL A 338 14.79 14.26 26.06
N GLN A 339 15.46 14.14 27.21
CA GLN A 339 16.47 13.09 27.45
C GLN A 339 15.86 11.70 27.33
N LEU A 340 14.73 11.45 28.01
CA LEU A 340 14.01 10.18 27.95
C LEU A 340 13.57 9.85 26.51
N ASN A 341 12.95 10.80 25.80
CA ASN A 341 12.55 10.62 24.41
C ASN A 341 13.74 10.28 23.51
N THR A 342 14.91 10.90 23.75
CA THR A 342 16.12 10.65 22.98
C THR A 342 16.64 9.23 23.22
N VAL A 343 16.65 8.79 24.49
CA VAL A 343 17.03 7.41 24.86
C VAL A 343 16.07 6.41 24.23
N LEU A 344 14.76 6.64 24.32
CA LEU A 344 13.75 5.76 23.73
C LEU A 344 13.88 5.65 22.21
N VAL A 345 14.05 6.79 21.51
CA VAL A 345 14.28 6.79 20.07
C VAL A 345 15.57 6.05 19.72
N ALA A 346 16.68 6.30 20.43
CA ALA A 346 17.94 5.60 20.18
C ALA A 346 17.81 4.08 20.39
N LEU A 347 17.19 3.64 21.48
CA LEU A 347 16.95 2.22 21.77
C LEU A 347 16.10 1.56 20.69
N VAL A 348 15.01 2.20 20.25
CA VAL A 348 14.15 1.67 19.20
C VAL A 348 14.87 1.61 17.85
N LEU A 349 15.66 2.63 17.50
CA LEU A 349 16.44 2.63 16.26
C LEU A 349 17.51 1.53 16.27
N ILE A 350 18.22 1.35 17.39
CA ILE A 350 19.20 0.28 17.56
C ILE A 350 18.51 -1.08 17.47
N GLY A 351 17.40 -1.29 18.18
CA GLY A 351 16.65 -2.54 18.14
C GLY A 351 16.07 -2.84 16.76
N SER A 352 15.57 -1.83 16.06
CA SER A 352 15.06 -1.94 14.68
C SER A 352 16.18 -2.32 13.73
N LEU A 353 17.35 -1.67 13.85
CA LEU A 353 18.54 -2.01 13.05
C LEU A 353 19.02 -3.43 13.35
N ALA A 354 19.12 -3.81 14.63
CA ALA A 354 19.49 -5.16 15.04
C ALA A 354 18.52 -6.20 14.46
N LYS A 355 17.21 -5.97 14.53
CA LYS A 355 16.20 -6.85 13.90
C LYS A 355 16.44 -6.99 12.39
N VAL A 356 16.65 -5.87 11.69
CA VAL A 356 16.92 -5.86 10.24
C VAL A 356 18.15 -6.70 9.92
N LEU A 357 19.25 -6.51 10.66
CA LEU A 357 20.51 -7.24 10.45
C LEU A 357 20.37 -8.73 10.77
N LEU A 358 19.68 -9.09 11.86
CA LEU A 358 19.48 -10.49 12.26
C LEU A 358 18.56 -11.24 11.30
N VAL A 359 17.46 -10.63 10.87
CA VAL A 359 16.51 -11.26 9.92
C VAL A 359 17.13 -11.46 8.54
N LEU A 360 18.09 -10.62 8.17
CA LEU A 360 18.73 -10.66 6.86
C LEU A 360 20.17 -11.20 6.92
N ASP A 361 20.50 -11.89 8.02
CA ASP A 361 21.73 -12.66 8.10
C ASP A 361 21.75 -13.75 7.01
N ARG A 362 22.93 -13.99 6.44
CA ARG A 362 23.07 -14.86 5.27
C ARG A 362 22.62 -16.29 5.54
N GLU A 363 22.92 -16.82 6.71
CA GLU A 363 22.59 -18.19 7.08
C GLU A 363 21.08 -18.31 7.29
N THR A 364 20.50 -17.38 8.05
CA THR A 364 19.05 -17.32 8.30
C THR A 364 18.25 -17.21 7.01
N VAL A 365 18.70 -16.38 6.07
CA VAL A 365 18.05 -16.21 4.77
C VAL A 365 18.16 -17.47 3.92
N ALA A 366 19.34 -18.09 3.86
CA ALA A 366 19.56 -19.31 3.08
C ALA A 366 18.71 -20.48 3.61
N GLU A 367 18.63 -20.64 4.93
CA GLU A 367 17.80 -21.65 5.58
C GLU A 367 16.32 -21.44 5.25
N ALA A 368 15.82 -20.22 5.41
CA ALA A 368 14.43 -19.88 5.09
C ALA A 368 14.12 -20.08 3.60
N GLN A 369 15.01 -19.66 2.69
CA GLN A 369 14.81 -19.86 1.25
C GLN A 369 14.81 -21.35 0.89
N THR A 370 15.68 -22.17 1.49
CA THR A 370 15.70 -23.62 1.25
C THR A 370 14.43 -24.30 1.78
N MET A 371 13.88 -23.81 2.89
CA MET A 371 12.65 -24.35 3.49
C MET A 371 11.39 -24.05 2.66
N PHE A 372 11.28 -22.85 2.10
CA PHE A 372 10.06 -22.37 1.43
C PHE A 372 10.12 -22.41 -0.10
N LEU A 373 11.32 -22.44 -0.69
CA LEU A 373 11.52 -22.42 -2.15
C LEU A 373 12.15 -23.74 -2.61
N PRO A 374 11.91 -24.15 -3.88
CA PRO A 374 12.41 -25.43 -4.41
C PRO A 374 13.90 -25.38 -4.81
N VAL A 375 14.77 -24.90 -3.92
CA VAL A 375 16.21 -24.67 -4.20
C VAL A 375 16.90 -25.97 -4.60
N GLU A 376 16.67 -27.07 -3.87
CA GLU A 376 17.27 -28.38 -4.18
C GLU A 376 16.82 -28.93 -5.52
N ALA A 377 15.55 -28.73 -5.89
CA ALA A 377 15.03 -29.15 -7.19
C ALA A 377 15.74 -28.39 -8.33
N THR A 378 16.00 -27.09 -8.15
CA THR A 378 16.77 -26.31 -9.14
C THR A 378 18.22 -26.77 -9.24
N ALA A 379 18.87 -27.10 -8.12
CA ALA A 379 20.23 -27.63 -8.11
C ALA A 379 20.32 -28.99 -8.81
N PHE A 380 19.33 -29.87 -8.62
CA PHE A 380 19.24 -31.15 -9.31
C PHE A 380 19.11 -31.00 -10.84
N VAL A 381 18.29 -30.05 -11.30
CA VAL A 381 18.14 -29.76 -12.74
C VAL A 381 19.45 -29.24 -13.33
N GLN A 382 20.16 -28.35 -12.62
CA GLN A 382 21.46 -27.83 -13.07
C GLN A 382 22.57 -28.88 -13.07
N GLY A 383 22.56 -29.83 -12.13
CA GLY A 383 23.56 -30.90 -12.07
C GLY A 383 23.37 -32.03 -13.09
N ARG A 384 22.26 -32.03 -13.84
CA ARG A 384 21.95 -33.01 -14.90
C ARG A 384 21.99 -32.45 -16.32
N GLY A 385 22.14 -31.14 -16.48
CA GLY A 385 22.36 -30.46 -17.77
C GLY A 385 23.84 -30.15 -17.94
#